data_AF-A0A7Y9GEC5-F1
#
_entry.id   AF-A0A7Y9GEC5-F1
#
_cell.length_a   1.000
_cell.length_b   1.000
_cell.length_c   1.000
_cell.angle_alpha   90.00
_cell.angle_beta   90.00
_cell.angle_gamma   90.00
#
_symmetry.space_group_name_H-M   'P 1'
#
loop_
_entity.id
_entity.type
_entity.pdbx_description
1 polymer ?
#
loop_
_entity_poly.entity_id
_entity_poly.type
_entity_poly.pdbx_seq_one_letter_code
_entity_poly.pdbx_strand_id
1 'polypeptide(L)'
;MGVSWEEAATLPAVGVTAWAAVDAVQPRPGETVVVSAEAGGVGVLAAQLVRLRGATVVGTAGGHNFDFLRSLGIVPVSHGPGLAEEIRKVAPEGVDAYIDTFGGGNVDIAIALGVPAHRINTVADPLAVRRYGVHGRAQEDAFSPVLVAELADLVARGRLAVPINTVYPLERVGEAYVEPARRHTRGKIVLSSFPRPTASGSAGPCSVTGPATRRRARQPQPARGGPWPPGRRPASAWIGAL
;
A
#
# COMPACT_ATOMS: atom_id res chain seq x y z
N MET A 1 -6.60 13.87 11.79
CA MET A 1 -7.50 12.87 12.41
C MET A 1 -6.63 11.74 12.93
N GLY A 2 -7.05 10.95 13.92
CA GLY A 2 -6.25 9.81 14.39
C GLY A 2 -6.27 8.65 13.39
N VAL A 3 -5.36 7.70 13.54
CA VAL A 3 -5.40 6.41 12.81
C VAL A 3 -6.21 5.42 13.63
N SER A 4 -7.13 4.69 13.01
CA SER A 4 -7.88 3.62 13.70
C SER A 4 -6.97 2.42 14.00
N TRP A 5 -7.37 1.58 14.96
CA TRP A 5 -6.62 0.36 15.28
C TRP A 5 -6.56 -0.59 14.09
N GLU A 6 -7.66 -0.66 13.32
CA GLU A 6 -7.78 -1.50 12.14
C GLU A 6 -6.82 -1.04 11.04
N GLU A 7 -6.75 0.26 10.76
CA GLU A 7 -5.78 0.80 9.79
C GLU A 7 -4.35 0.58 10.27
N ALA A 8 -4.05 0.92 11.53
CA ALA A 8 -2.71 0.80 12.11
C ALA A 8 -2.20 -0.65 12.08
N ALA A 9 -3.06 -1.63 12.35
CA ALA A 9 -2.71 -3.06 12.34
C ALA A 9 -2.27 -3.56 10.96
N THR A 10 -2.68 -2.91 9.87
CA THR A 10 -2.31 -3.34 8.51
C THR A 10 -0.97 -2.78 8.05
N LEU A 11 -0.54 -1.63 8.59
CA LEU A 11 0.63 -0.88 8.11
C LEU A 11 1.94 -1.70 8.14
N PRO A 12 2.27 -2.47 9.21
CA PRO A 12 3.47 -3.29 9.25
C PRO A 12 3.64 -4.23 8.06
N ALA A 13 2.56 -4.88 7.63
CA ALA A 13 2.62 -5.88 6.57
C ALA A 13 2.46 -5.23 5.18
N VAL A 14 1.32 -4.56 4.94
CA VAL A 14 1.03 -4.07 3.58
C VAL A 14 1.57 -2.68 3.31
N GLY A 15 1.61 -1.82 4.33
CA GLY A 15 2.14 -0.46 4.19
C GLY A 15 3.64 -0.47 3.95
N VAL A 16 4.40 -1.24 4.75
CA VAL A 16 5.85 -1.38 4.58
C VAL A 16 6.19 -2.08 3.27
N THR A 17 5.46 -3.13 2.88
CA THR A 17 5.67 -3.79 1.57
C THR A 17 5.40 -2.85 0.41
N ALA A 18 4.32 -2.07 0.45
CA ALA A 18 4.04 -1.06 -0.55
C ALA A 18 5.16 -0.02 -0.61
N TRP A 19 5.64 0.47 0.53
CA TRP A 19 6.75 1.40 0.59
C TRP A 19 8.04 0.81 0.01
N ALA A 20 8.40 -0.42 0.37
CA ALA A 20 9.61 -1.08 -0.11
C ALA A 20 9.58 -1.30 -1.63
N ALA A 21 8.43 -1.71 -2.18
CA ALA A 21 8.24 -1.88 -3.61
C ALA A 21 8.36 -0.55 -4.37
N VAL A 22 7.79 0.53 -3.84
CA VAL A 22 7.90 1.87 -4.43
C VAL A 22 9.32 2.41 -4.31
N ASP A 23 10.00 2.20 -3.18
CA ASP A 23 11.41 2.59 -2.98
C ASP A 23 12.34 1.82 -3.93
N ALA A 24 12.05 0.55 -4.22
CA ALA A 24 12.83 -0.26 -5.15
C ALA A 24 12.84 0.33 -6.57
N VAL A 25 11.67 0.75 -7.06
CA VAL A 25 11.53 1.25 -8.43
C VAL A 25 11.73 2.76 -8.56
N GLN A 26 11.87 3.50 -7.45
CA GLN A 26 12.18 4.93 -7.40
C GLN A 26 11.41 5.83 -8.40
N PRO A 27 10.06 5.89 -8.35
CA PRO A 27 9.28 6.74 -9.23
C PRO A 27 9.68 8.22 -9.13
N ARG A 28 9.67 8.90 -10.26
CA ARG A 28 9.99 10.32 -10.39
C ARG A 28 8.78 11.10 -10.91
N PRO A 29 8.71 12.41 -10.63
CA PRO A 29 7.64 13.24 -11.16
C PRO A 29 7.55 13.15 -12.69
N GLY A 30 6.33 12.95 -13.21
CA GLY A 30 6.05 12.85 -14.64
C GLY A 30 6.22 11.44 -15.25
N GLU A 31 6.79 10.48 -14.52
CA GLU A 31 6.89 9.09 -14.97
C GLU A 31 5.54 8.37 -14.88
N THR A 32 5.37 7.30 -15.67
CA THR A 32 4.23 6.39 -15.61
C THR A 32 4.64 5.06 -14.97
N VAL A 33 3.92 4.67 -13.92
CA VAL A 33 4.15 3.42 -13.19
C VAL A 33 2.92 2.53 -13.28
N VAL A 34 3.11 1.27 -13.63
CA VAL A 34 2.05 0.26 -13.57
C VAL A 34 2.07 -0.44 -12.22
N VAL A 35 0.90 -0.63 -11.60
CA VAL A 35 0.74 -1.39 -10.36
C VAL A 35 -0.28 -2.51 -10.59
N SER A 36 0.12 -3.77 -10.38
CA SER A 36 -0.78 -4.91 -10.52
C SER A 36 -1.64 -5.15 -9.27
N ALA A 37 -2.81 -5.80 -9.45
CA ALA A 37 -3.77 -6.08 -8.37
C ALA A 37 -4.04 -4.88 -7.46
N GLU A 38 -4.28 -3.73 -8.09
CA GLU A 38 -4.23 -2.43 -7.44
C GLU A 38 -5.33 -2.27 -6.36
N ALA A 39 -6.49 -2.92 -6.53
CA ALA A 39 -7.55 -2.91 -5.52
C ALA A 39 -7.24 -3.75 -4.25
N GLY A 40 -6.14 -4.50 -4.25
CA GLY A 40 -5.68 -5.31 -3.12
C GLY A 40 -4.99 -4.48 -2.04
N GLY A 41 -4.65 -5.13 -0.92
CA GLY A 41 -4.08 -4.45 0.25
C GLY A 41 -2.73 -3.76 0.01
N VAL A 42 -1.82 -4.37 -0.77
CA VAL A 42 -0.52 -3.74 -1.10
C VAL A 42 -0.66 -2.77 -2.26
N GLY A 43 -1.35 -3.20 -3.34
CA GLY A 43 -1.48 -2.43 -4.57
C GLY A 43 -2.04 -1.02 -4.35
N VAL A 44 -3.09 -0.88 -3.54
CA VAL A 44 -3.76 0.42 -3.33
C VAL A 44 -2.87 1.40 -2.55
N LEU A 45 -2.05 0.89 -1.63
CA LEU A 45 -1.09 1.70 -0.89
C LEU A 45 0.10 2.05 -1.78
N ALA A 46 0.60 1.11 -2.56
CA ALA A 46 1.70 1.34 -3.50
C ALA A 46 1.32 2.42 -4.52
N ALA A 47 0.14 2.32 -5.13
CA ALA A 47 -0.35 3.32 -6.08
C ALA A 47 -0.45 4.72 -5.48
N GLN A 48 -1.02 4.84 -4.27
CA GLN A 48 -1.07 6.13 -3.59
C GLN A 48 0.34 6.68 -3.30
N LEU A 49 1.27 5.85 -2.81
CA LEU A 49 2.65 6.24 -2.57
C LEU A 49 3.39 6.67 -3.85
N VAL A 50 3.15 6.00 -4.98
CA VAL A 50 3.65 6.43 -6.30
C VAL A 50 3.11 7.82 -6.66
N ARG A 51 1.82 8.05 -6.47
CA ARG A 51 1.22 9.39 -6.70
C ARG A 51 1.80 10.46 -5.78
N LEU A 52 2.12 10.12 -4.53
CA LEU A 52 2.83 11.04 -3.61
C LEU A 52 4.22 11.44 -4.13
N ARG A 53 4.83 10.64 -5.02
CA ARG A 53 6.09 10.96 -5.73
C ARG A 53 5.88 11.80 -7.00
N GLY A 54 4.64 12.12 -7.36
CA GLY A 54 4.31 12.92 -8.54
C GLY A 54 4.28 12.15 -9.86
N ALA A 55 4.26 10.81 -9.80
CA ALA A 55 4.15 9.95 -10.98
C ALA A 55 2.67 9.60 -11.28
N THR A 56 2.39 9.30 -12.54
CA THR A 56 1.10 8.77 -13.01
C THR A 56 1.03 7.29 -12.71
N VAL A 57 -0.13 6.82 -12.25
CA VAL A 57 -0.35 5.39 -11.98
C VAL A 57 -1.36 4.81 -12.95
N VAL A 58 -0.97 3.69 -13.56
CA VAL A 58 -1.87 2.77 -14.27
C VAL A 58 -2.08 1.54 -13.39
N GLY A 59 -3.30 1.36 -12.89
CA GLY A 59 -3.64 0.29 -11.97
C GLY A 59 -4.37 -0.86 -12.66
N THR A 60 -3.92 -2.10 -12.49
CA THR A 60 -4.62 -3.26 -13.05
C THR A 60 -5.54 -3.90 -12.01
N ALA A 61 -6.82 -4.03 -12.37
CA ALA A 61 -7.84 -4.61 -11.50
C ALA A 61 -9.03 -5.16 -12.30
N GLY A 62 -9.93 -5.87 -11.62
CA GLY A 62 -11.23 -6.24 -12.21
C GLY A 62 -12.11 -5.00 -12.39
N GLY A 63 -12.92 -4.98 -13.45
CA GLY A 63 -13.75 -3.82 -13.85
C GLY A 63 -14.63 -3.23 -12.74
N HIS A 64 -15.10 -4.07 -11.81
CA HIS A 64 -15.88 -3.62 -10.65
C HIS A 64 -15.13 -2.60 -9.77
N ASN A 65 -13.80 -2.55 -9.80
CA ASN A 65 -12.99 -1.62 -9.01
C ASN A 65 -12.71 -0.28 -9.69
N PHE A 66 -13.04 -0.10 -10.97
CA PHE A 66 -12.55 1.05 -11.74
C PHE A 66 -12.95 2.41 -11.15
N ASP A 67 -14.18 2.55 -10.67
CA ASP A 67 -14.63 3.82 -10.06
C ASP A 67 -13.90 4.11 -8.75
N PHE A 68 -13.57 3.06 -8.00
CA PHE A 68 -12.74 3.19 -6.80
C PHE A 68 -11.33 3.70 -7.17
N LEU A 69 -10.67 3.08 -8.16
CA LEU A 69 -9.34 3.51 -8.61
C LEU A 69 -9.35 4.94 -9.16
N ARG A 70 -10.37 5.30 -9.95
CA ARG A 70 -10.55 6.68 -10.45
C ARG A 70 -10.72 7.69 -9.33
N SER A 71 -11.44 7.34 -8.26
CA SER A 71 -11.59 8.24 -7.11
C SER A 71 -10.26 8.50 -6.37
N LEU A 72 -9.29 7.59 -6.52
CA LEU A 72 -7.91 7.74 -6.05
C LEU A 72 -6.98 8.41 -7.09
N GLY A 73 -7.50 8.86 -8.23
CA GLY A 73 -6.73 9.50 -9.30
C GLY A 73 -5.82 8.52 -10.05
N ILE A 74 -6.22 7.27 -10.16
CA ILE A 74 -5.49 6.19 -10.82
C ILE A 74 -6.20 5.82 -12.12
N VAL A 75 -5.42 5.52 -13.17
CA VAL A 75 -5.95 5.13 -14.48
C VAL A 75 -6.18 3.62 -14.47
N PRO A 76 -7.45 3.14 -14.46
CA PRO A 76 -7.72 1.71 -14.34
C PRO A 76 -7.58 1.00 -15.69
N VAL A 77 -6.98 -0.18 -15.67
CA VAL A 77 -6.90 -1.12 -16.81
C VAL A 77 -7.38 -2.50 -16.36
N SER A 78 -8.11 -3.20 -17.22
CA SER A 78 -8.57 -4.56 -16.91
C SER A 78 -7.41 -5.53 -16.96
N HIS A 79 -7.24 -6.35 -15.93
CA HIS A 79 -6.32 -7.48 -15.99
C HIS A 79 -6.82 -8.56 -16.98
N GLY A 80 -5.92 -9.42 -17.45
CA GLY A 80 -6.25 -10.57 -18.29
C GLY A 80 -5.56 -10.55 -19.66
N PRO A 81 -6.07 -11.32 -20.64
CA PRO A 81 -5.52 -11.34 -21.99
C PRO A 81 -5.53 -9.94 -22.63
N GLY A 82 -4.44 -9.58 -23.32
CA GLY A 82 -4.30 -8.26 -23.97
C GLY A 82 -3.89 -7.13 -23.02
N LEU A 83 -3.49 -7.43 -21.78
CA LEU A 83 -3.12 -6.42 -20.78
C LEU A 83 -2.02 -5.46 -21.28
N ALA A 84 -1.00 -5.96 -21.97
CA ALA A 84 0.08 -5.12 -22.49
C ALA A 84 -0.43 -4.10 -23.50
N GLU A 85 -1.34 -4.50 -24.39
CA GLU A 85 -1.97 -3.63 -25.39
C GLU A 85 -2.84 -2.56 -24.73
N GLU A 86 -3.63 -2.94 -23.72
CA GLU A 86 -4.45 -1.97 -22.97
C GLU A 86 -3.58 -0.96 -22.20
N ILE A 87 -2.47 -1.40 -21.61
CA ILE A 87 -1.51 -0.49 -20.96
C ILE A 87 -0.93 0.50 -21.97
N ARG A 88 -0.51 0.04 -23.16
CA ARG A 88 0.05 0.93 -24.20
C ARG A 88 -0.95 1.99 -24.67
N LYS A 89 -2.26 1.66 -24.70
CA LYS A 89 -3.30 2.64 -25.08
C LYS A 89 -3.41 3.79 -24.09
N VAL A 90 -3.25 3.52 -22.79
CA VAL A 90 -3.37 4.53 -21.73
C VAL A 90 -2.03 5.19 -21.37
N ALA A 91 -0.91 4.58 -21.76
CA ALA A 91 0.46 5.08 -21.56
C ALA A 91 1.21 5.11 -22.90
N PRO A 92 0.86 6.01 -23.84
CA PRO A 92 1.43 6.04 -25.18
C PRO A 92 2.93 6.42 -25.19
N GLU A 93 3.38 7.16 -24.18
CA GLU A 93 4.80 7.53 -23.99
C GLU A 93 5.64 6.41 -23.35
N GLY A 94 5.00 5.27 -23.04
CA GLY A 94 5.65 4.12 -22.41
C GLY A 94 5.43 4.03 -20.90
N VAL A 95 6.07 3.01 -20.30
CA VAL A 95 6.00 2.70 -18.87
C VAL A 95 7.42 2.76 -18.30
N ASP A 96 7.62 3.56 -17.26
CA ASP A 96 8.94 3.80 -16.64
C ASP A 96 9.27 2.83 -15.52
N ALA A 97 8.24 2.27 -14.87
CA ALA A 97 8.38 1.32 -13.78
C ALA A 97 7.15 0.41 -13.63
N TYR A 98 7.36 -0.76 -13.03
CA TYR A 98 6.30 -1.74 -12.80
C TYR A 98 6.39 -2.31 -11.39
N ILE A 99 5.27 -2.31 -10.66
CA ILE A 99 5.14 -2.93 -9.34
C ILE A 99 4.12 -4.07 -9.45
N ASP A 100 4.58 -5.29 -9.27
CA ASP A 100 3.74 -6.48 -9.27
C ASP A 100 3.45 -6.96 -7.85
N THR A 101 2.17 -7.01 -7.49
CA THR A 101 1.68 -7.55 -6.21
C THR A 101 0.76 -8.75 -6.38
N PHE A 102 0.74 -9.36 -7.57
CA PHE A 102 -0.16 -10.48 -7.91
C PHE A 102 0.59 -11.72 -8.40
N GLY A 103 1.71 -11.54 -9.10
CA GLY A 103 2.40 -12.61 -9.81
C GLY A 103 1.68 -12.95 -11.12
N GLY A 104 1.79 -14.20 -11.56
CA GLY A 104 1.02 -14.71 -12.71
C GLY A 104 1.44 -14.13 -14.07
N GLY A 105 2.74 -13.84 -14.24
CA GLY A 105 3.31 -13.36 -15.50
C GLY A 105 3.31 -11.84 -15.68
N ASN A 106 2.95 -11.05 -14.65
CA ASN A 106 3.03 -9.59 -14.71
C ASN A 106 4.45 -9.07 -14.95
N VAL A 107 5.48 -9.78 -14.46
CA VAL A 107 6.88 -9.42 -14.73
C VAL A 107 7.22 -9.63 -16.21
N ASP A 108 6.81 -10.75 -16.82
CA ASP A 108 6.98 -10.98 -18.25
C ASP A 108 6.29 -9.88 -19.08
N ILE A 109 5.10 -9.44 -18.67
CA ILE A 109 4.38 -8.32 -19.28
C ILE A 109 5.17 -7.01 -19.15
N ALA A 110 5.72 -6.72 -17.97
CA ALA A 110 6.55 -5.54 -17.75
C ALA A 110 7.79 -5.52 -18.67
N ILE A 111 8.46 -6.67 -18.81
CA ILE A 111 9.59 -6.84 -19.73
C ILE A 111 9.15 -6.63 -21.19
N ALA A 112 7.99 -7.17 -21.59
CA ALA A 112 7.43 -6.99 -22.93
C ALA A 112 6.95 -5.55 -23.23
N LEU A 113 6.70 -4.75 -22.19
CA LEU A 113 6.45 -3.31 -22.28
C LEU A 113 7.74 -2.48 -22.38
N GLY A 114 8.92 -3.12 -22.26
CA GLY A 114 10.21 -2.44 -22.33
C GLY A 114 10.68 -1.83 -21.00
N VAL A 115 10.03 -2.16 -19.88
CA VAL A 115 10.43 -1.63 -18.57
C VAL A 115 11.80 -2.22 -18.18
N PRO A 116 12.80 -1.41 -17.81
CA PRO A 116 14.10 -1.93 -17.38
C PRO A 116 13.98 -2.80 -16.12
N ALA A 117 14.75 -3.89 -16.03
CA ALA A 117 14.65 -4.83 -14.91
C ALA A 117 14.83 -4.17 -13.52
N HIS A 118 15.74 -3.20 -13.39
CA HIS A 118 15.96 -2.43 -12.16
C HIS A 118 14.84 -1.42 -11.84
N ARG A 119 13.80 -1.34 -12.69
CA ARG A 119 12.59 -0.53 -12.52
C ARG A 119 11.36 -1.40 -12.33
N ILE A 120 11.55 -2.71 -12.12
CA ILE A 120 10.50 -3.68 -11.85
C ILE A 120 10.71 -4.22 -10.45
N ASN A 121 9.64 -4.28 -9.66
CA ASN A 121 9.59 -4.99 -8.39
C ASN A 121 8.41 -5.95 -8.37
N THR A 122 8.63 -7.21 -7.97
CA THR A 122 7.54 -8.16 -7.67
C THR A 122 7.64 -8.66 -6.24
N VAL A 123 6.53 -8.67 -5.51
CA VAL A 123 6.44 -9.27 -4.17
C VAL A 123 5.76 -10.64 -4.19
N ALA A 124 5.40 -11.12 -5.37
CA ALA A 124 4.58 -12.31 -5.56
C ALA A 124 5.23 -13.36 -6.50
N ASP A 125 6.32 -13.02 -7.20
CA ASP A 125 6.98 -13.92 -8.16
C ASP A 125 8.51 -14.02 -7.93
N PRO A 126 8.94 -14.83 -6.94
CA PRO A 126 10.37 -15.02 -6.65
C PRO A 126 11.12 -15.74 -7.78
N LEU A 127 10.42 -16.46 -8.67
CA LEU A 127 11.06 -17.09 -9.83
C LEU A 127 11.41 -16.04 -10.89
N ALA A 128 10.52 -15.08 -11.14
CA ALA A 128 10.78 -13.96 -12.03
C ALA A 128 11.95 -13.08 -11.52
N VAL A 129 12.08 -12.88 -10.21
CA VAL A 129 13.26 -12.21 -9.60
C VAL A 129 14.56 -12.88 -10.03
N ARG A 130 14.65 -14.21 -9.91
CA ARG A 130 15.85 -14.97 -10.29
C ARG A 130 16.06 -14.99 -11.80
N ARG A 131 14.98 -15.10 -12.58
CA ARG A 131 15.02 -15.23 -14.04
C ARG A 131 15.44 -13.92 -14.73
N TYR A 132 14.91 -12.80 -14.27
CA TYR A 132 15.07 -11.50 -14.93
C TYR A 132 15.97 -10.52 -14.18
N GLY A 133 16.39 -10.83 -12.94
CA GLY A 133 17.18 -9.93 -12.12
C GLY A 133 16.42 -8.66 -11.70
N VAL A 134 15.08 -8.74 -11.63
CA VAL A 134 14.23 -7.66 -11.13
C VAL A 134 14.30 -7.55 -9.61
N HIS A 135 13.73 -6.50 -9.02
CA HIS A 135 13.64 -6.40 -7.57
C HIS A 135 12.57 -7.31 -6.99
N GLY A 136 12.81 -7.76 -5.75
CA GLY A 136 11.88 -8.55 -4.95
C GLY A 136 11.65 -7.96 -3.56
N ARG A 137 11.73 -6.62 -3.42
CA ARG A 137 11.71 -5.96 -2.11
C ARG A 137 10.31 -5.96 -1.51
N ALA A 138 10.21 -6.36 -0.25
CA ALA A 138 8.99 -6.43 0.54
C ALA A 138 9.23 -5.95 1.99
N GLN A 139 8.33 -6.29 2.92
CA GLN A 139 8.38 -5.78 4.30
C GLN A 139 9.70 -6.11 5.01
N GLU A 140 10.27 -7.29 4.78
CA GLU A 140 11.51 -7.78 5.38
C GLU A 140 12.72 -6.89 5.04
N ASP A 141 12.68 -6.15 3.94
CA ASP A 141 13.77 -5.29 3.48
C ASP A 141 13.72 -3.85 4.03
N ALA A 142 12.62 -3.47 4.67
CA ALA A 142 12.35 -2.07 5.03
C ALA A 142 11.71 -1.87 6.40
N PHE A 143 11.24 -2.93 7.06
CA PHE A 143 10.50 -2.81 8.31
C PHE A 143 11.30 -2.07 9.38
N SER A 144 10.71 -0.99 9.90
CA SER A 144 11.18 -0.32 11.10
C SER A 144 10.00 0.38 11.81
N PRO A 145 10.03 0.51 13.15
CA PRO A 145 9.02 1.28 13.88
C PRO A 145 8.88 2.73 13.39
N VAL A 146 10.00 3.33 12.96
CA VAL A 146 10.02 4.69 12.40
C VAL A 146 9.22 4.76 11.12
N LEU A 147 9.46 3.85 10.17
CA LEU A 147 8.71 3.81 8.92
C LEU A 147 7.22 3.55 9.14
N VAL A 148 6.87 2.65 10.07
CA VAL A 148 5.47 2.39 10.41
C VAL A 148 4.81 3.66 10.97
N ALA A 149 5.50 4.41 11.83
CA ALA A 149 5.00 5.68 12.36
C ALA A 149 4.85 6.75 11.27
N GLU A 150 5.77 6.82 10.30
CA GLU A 150 5.68 7.71 9.15
C GLU A 150 4.47 7.40 8.26
N LEU A 151 4.23 6.12 7.97
CA LEU A 151 3.04 5.68 7.25
C LEU A 151 1.76 6.02 8.02
N ALA A 152 1.76 5.83 9.34
CA ALA A 152 0.64 6.22 10.20
C ALA A 152 0.39 7.74 10.17
N ASP A 153 1.43 8.58 10.13
CA ASP A 153 1.28 10.03 10.00
C ASP A 153 0.65 10.42 8.65
N LEU A 154 1.01 9.73 7.55
CA LEU A 154 0.35 9.94 6.26
C LEU A 154 -1.15 9.60 6.33
N VAL A 155 -1.52 8.53 7.01
CA VAL A 155 -2.93 8.16 7.23
C VAL A 155 -3.64 9.20 8.08
N ALA A 156 -3.05 9.60 9.21
CA ALA A 156 -3.60 10.60 10.12
C ALA A 156 -3.87 11.96 9.44
N ARG A 157 -3.05 12.31 8.44
CA ARG A 157 -3.18 13.52 7.62
C ARG A 157 -4.09 13.36 6.40
N GLY A 158 -4.69 12.18 6.19
CA GLY A 158 -5.53 11.89 5.03
C GLY A 158 -4.77 11.88 3.71
N ARG A 159 -3.43 11.69 3.76
CA ARG A 159 -2.57 11.59 2.57
C ARG A 159 -2.44 10.17 2.04
N LEU A 160 -2.79 9.18 2.86
CA LEU A 160 -2.80 7.76 2.52
C LEU A 160 -4.09 7.15 3.08
N ALA A 161 -4.94 6.60 2.21
CA ALA A 161 -6.12 5.84 2.61
C ALA A 161 -5.76 4.36 2.72
N VAL A 162 -6.21 3.71 3.79
CA VAL A 162 -6.03 2.27 4.02
C VAL A 162 -7.41 1.60 3.99
N PRO A 163 -7.83 1.04 2.84
CA PRO A 163 -9.14 0.41 2.74
C PRO A 163 -9.19 -0.86 3.60
N ILE A 164 -10.08 -0.85 4.59
CA ILE A 164 -10.44 -2.03 5.38
C ILE A 164 -11.71 -2.62 4.77
N ASN A 165 -11.61 -3.83 4.21
CA ASN A 165 -12.72 -4.53 3.57
C ASN A 165 -13.76 -4.95 4.60
N THR A 166 -13.29 -5.73 5.58
CA THR A 166 -14.12 -6.37 6.59
C THR A 166 -13.32 -6.51 7.87
N VAL A 167 -13.98 -6.30 9.01
CA VAL A 167 -13.42 -6.61 10.32
C VAL A 167 -14.18 -7.81 10.87
N TYR A 168 -13.47 -8.92 11.09
CA TYR A 168 -14.02 -10.11 11.74
C TYR A 168 -13.63 -10.15 13.20
N PRO A 169 -14.51 -10.63 14.09
CA PRO A 169 -14.07 -11.01 15.44
C PRO A 169 -13.14 -12.22 15.35
N LEU A 170 -12.17 -12.33 16.27
CA LEU A 170 -11.13 -13.36 16.24
C LEU A 170 -11.70 -14.79 16.18
N GLU A 171 -12.85 -15.02 16.79
CA GLU A 171 -13.55 -16.31 16.81
C GLU A 171 -14.00 -16.76 15.41
N ARG A 172 -14.13 -15.82 14.47
CA ARG A 172 -14.53 -16.09 13.07
C ARG A 172 -13.33 -16.12 12.12
N VAL A 173 -12.13 -16.45 12.61
CA VAL A 173 -10.91 -16.56 11.80
C VAL A 173 -11.07 -17.50 10.59
N GLY A 174 -11.81 -18.60 10.73
CA GLY A 174 -12.06 -19.53 9.63
C GLY A 174 -12.80 -18.87 8.45
N GLU A 175 -13.78 -18.02 8.75
CA GLU A 175 -14.51 -17.26 7.73
C GLU A 175 -13.64 -16.17 7.11
N ALA A 176 -12.89 -15.44 7.93
CA ALA A 176 -11.95 -14.43 7.48
C ALA A 176 -10.86 -15.02 6.57
N TYR A 177 -10.46 -16.26 6.80
CA TYR A 177 -9.42 -16.95 6.02
C TYR A 177 -9.89 -17.36 4.61
N VAL A 178 -11.16 -17.76 4.46
CA VAL A 178 -11.69 -18.20 3.16
C VAL A 178 -12.17 -17.06 2.27
N GLU A 179 -12.47 -15.89 2.82
CA GLU A 179 -13.00 -14.75 2.05
C GLU A 179 -12.03 -14.23 0.98
N PRO A 180 -10.72 -14.05 1.22
CA PRO A 180 -9.78 -13.62 0.18
C PRO A 180 -9.73 -14.55 -1.04
N ALA A 181 -9.99 -15.85 -0.85
CA ALA A 181 -10.03 -16.82 -1.95
C ALA A 181 -11.13 -16.52 -2.97
N ARG A 182 -12.14 -15.72 -2.60
CA ARG A 182 -13.21 -15.26 -3.50
C ARG A 182 -12.78 -14.16 -4.46
N ARG A 183 -11.57 -13.59 -4.32
CA ARG A 183 -10.95 -12.59 -5.23
C ARG A 183 -11.80 -11.35 -5.53
N HIS A 184 -12.71 -10.99 -4.62
CA HIS A 184 -13.58 -9.79 -4.74
C HIS A 184 -13.37 -8.78 -3.60
N THR A 185 -12.35 -8.97 -2.77
CA THR A 185 -12.10 -8.10 -1.62
C THR A 185 -11.34 -6.84 -2.04
N ARG A 186 -11.70 -5.71 -1.43
CA ARG A 186 -11.02 -4.42 -1.61
C ARG A 186 -10.23 -4.08 -0.36
N GLY A 187 -8.90 -4.04 -0.47
CA GLY A 187 -8.03 -3.77 0.68
C GLY A 187 -7.85 -4.97 1.62
N LYS A 188 -7.83 -4.74 2.94
CA LYS A 188 -7.48 -5.77 3.94
C LYS A 188 -8.66 -6.22 4.81
N ILE A 189 -8.65 -7.50 5.14
CA ILE A 189 -9.48 -8.08 6.20
C ILE A 189 -8.69 -8.00 7.51
N VAL A 190 -9.34 -7.53 8.57
CA VAL A 190 -8.73 -7.37 9.90
C VAL A 190 -9.46 -8.26 10.90
N LEU A 191 -8.71 -8.87 11.82
CA LEU A 191 -9.27 -9.57 12.97
C LEU A 191 -9.27 -8.63 14.18
N SER A 192 -10.41 -8.52 14.87
CA SER A 192 -10.54 -7.78 16.14
C SER A 192 -10.53 -8.76 17.31
N SER A 193 -9.69 -8.48 18.30
CA SER A 193 -9.68 -9.17 19.60
C SER A 193 -10.55 -8.48 20.65
N PHE A 194 -11.08 -7.28 20.36
CA PHE A 194 -11.94 -6.54 21.27
C PHE A 194 -13.40 -6.60 20.80
N PRO A 195 -14.38 -6.78 21.73
CA PRO A 195 -15.78 -6.59 21.40
C PRO A 195 -15.98 -5.14 20.95
N ARG A 196 -16.63 -4.92 19.80
CA ARG A 196 -17.11 -3.58 19.46
C ARG A 196 -18.08 -3.13 20.57
N PRO A 197 -18.01 -1.89 21.04
CA PRO A 197 -19.13 -1.33 21.78
C PRO A 197 -20.36 -1.43 20.86
N THR A 198 -21.32 -2.28 21.23
CA THR A 198 -22.60 -2.31 20.55
C THR A 198 -23.25 -0.94 20.77
N ALA A 199 -23.79 -0.34 19.71
CA ALA A 199 -24.58 0.89 19.80
C ALA A 199 -25.92 0.61 20.50
N SER A 200 -25.87 0.26 21.78
CA SER A 200 -27.00 0.03 22.67
C SER A 200 -26.48 -0.15 24.10
N GLY A 201 -26.32 0.96 24.83
CA GLY A 201 -25.96 0.92 26.24
C GLY A 201 -25.67 2.33 26.76
N SER A 202 -26.59 2.88 27.53
CA SER A 202 -26.55 4.22 28.11
C SER A 202 -25.22 4.54 28.79
N ALA A 203 -24.65 5.70 28.45
CA ALA A 203 -23.49 6.26 29.12
C ALA A 203 -23.74 6.44 30.62
N GLY A 204 -23.07 5.64 31.45
CA GLY A 204 -22.83 5.97 32.85
C GLY A 204 -21.70 7.00 32.94
N PRO A 205 -21.79 8.02 33.83
CA PRO A 205 -20.79 9.08 33.87
C PRO A 205 -19.47 8.55 34.43
N CYS A 206 -18.43 8.54 33.60
CA CYS A 206 -17.06 8.33 34.03
C CYS A 206 -16.55 9.65 34.64
N SER A 207 -16.65 9.79 35.96
CA SER A 207 -16.12 10.94 36.69
C SER A 207 -14.61 10.81 36.84
N VAL A 208 -13.84 11.59 36.07
CA VAL A 208 -12.41 11.80 36.30
C VAL A 208 -12.24 13.06 37.15
N THR A 209 -12.00 12.89 38.44
CA THR A 209 -11.55 13.96 39.34
C THR A 209 -10.03 13.91 39.49
N GLY A 210 -9.34 14.92 38.96
CA GLY A 210 -7.90 15.16 39.19
C GLY A 210 -7.45 16.45 38.49
N PRO A 211 -6.72 17.37 39.17
CA PRO A 211 -6.61 18.76 38.73
C PRO A 211 -5.56 18.96 37.62
N ALA A 212 -5.95 19.72 36.59
CA ALA A 212 -5.10 20.10 35.46
C ALA A 212 -4.35 21.41 35.72
N THR A 213 -3.02 21.36 35.83
CA THR A 213 -2.18 22.56 35.71
C THR A 213 -1.79 22.77 34.24
N ARG A 214 -2.36 23.79 33.61
CA ARG A 214 -2.06 24.21 32.23
C ARG A 214 -0.70 24.93 32.17
N ARG A 215 0.23 24.40 31.39
CA ARG A 215 1.38 25.17 30.87
C ARG A 215 1.19 25.35 29.36
N ARG A 216 1.04 26.62 28.92
CA ARG A 216 0.94 26.99 27.49
C ARG A 216 2.27 26.71 26.80
N ALA A 217 2.30 25.73 25.90
CA ALA A 217 3.38 25.57 24.92
C ALA A 217 3.02 26.34 23.64
N ARG A 218 3.98 27.10 23.12
CA ARG A 218 3.87 27.89 21.87
C ARG A 218 3.66 26.94 20.67
N GLN A 219 2.78 27.33 19.75
CA GLN A 219 2.56 26.64 18.47
C GLN A 219 3.77 26.83 17.54
N PRO A 220 4.29 25.76 16.90
CA PRO A 220 5.17 25.90 15.74
C PRO A 220 4.35 26.06 14.45
N GLN A 221 4.79 26.96 13.58
CA GLN A 221 4.25 27.19 12.24
C GLN A 221 4.49 25.97 11.32
N PRO A 222 3.60 25.70 10.33
CA PRO A 222 3.76 24.58 9.41
C PRO A 222 4.88 24.83 8.40
N ALA A 223 5.80 23.87 8.28
CA ALA A 223 6.81 23.82 7.25
C ALA A 223 6.20 23.42 5.89
N ARG A 224 6.62 24.11 4.83
CA ARG A 224 6.20 23.89 3.44
C ARG A 224 6.69 22.51 2.96
N GLY A 225 5.80 21.77 2.28
CA GLY A 225 6.06 20.43 1.76
C GLY A 225 7.11 20.41 0.66
N GLY A 226 8.24 19.76 0.94
CA GLY A 226 9.21 19.31 -0.06
C GLY A 226 9.05 17.81 -0.34
N PRO A 227 9.63 17.30 -1.45
CA PRO A 227 9.62 15.88 -1.79
C PRO A 227 10.31 15.04 -0.71
N TRP A 228 9.77 13.83 -0.48
CA TRP A 228 10.28 12.86 0.50
C TRP A 228 11.74 12.47 0.16
N PRO A 229 12.69 12.59 1.10
CA PRO A 229 14.10 12.28 0.83
C PRO A 229 14.28 10.79 0.49
N PRO A 230 15.17 10.44 -0.45
CA PRO A 230 15.48 9.03 -0.72
C PRO A 230 15.90 8.32 0.57
N GLY A 231 15.34 7.13 0.81
CA GLY A 231 15.53 6.37 2.05
C GLY A 231 17.02 6.16 2.34
N ARG A 232 17.46 6.47 3.56
CA ARG A 232 18.79 6.09 4.03
C ARG A 232 18.85 4.57 4.12
N ARG A 233 19.72 3.96 3.30
CA ARG A 233 20.01 2.53 3.34
C ARG A 233 20.53 2.16 4.74
N PRO A 234 19.91 1.23 5.48
CA PRO A 234 20.63 0.54 6.53
C PRO A 234 21.68 -0.36 5.87
N ALA A 235 22.90 -0.32 6.41
CA ALA A 235 23.97 -1.20 6.00
C ALA A 235 23.53 -2.66 6.18
N SER A 236 23.77 -3.47 5.16
CA SER A 236 23.51 -4.90 5.09
C SER A 236 23.96 -5.65 6.36
N ALA A 237 23.06 -6.44 6.93
CA ALA A 237 23.41 -7.58 7.79
C ALA A 237 22.62 -8.80 7.31
N TRP A 238 23.35 -9.69 6.63
CA TRP A 238 22.94 -11.05 6.29
C TRP A 238 22.68 -11.85 7.57
N ILE A 239 21.55 -12.58 7.61
CA ILE A 239 21.22 -13.87 8.28
C ILE A 239 19.79 -14.15 7.76
N GLY A 240 19.44 -15.22 7.06
CA GLY A 240 19.79 -16.62 7.24
C GLY A 240 18.51 -17.38 7.67
N ALA A 241 17.90 -18.08 6.71
CA ALA A 241 17.00 -19.25 6.83
C ALA A 241 15.88 -19.25 7.90
N LEU A 242 14.62 -19.35 7.45
CA LEU A 242 13.76 -20.55 7.53
C LEU A 242 12.43 -20.31 6.81
#